data_AF-A0ABD6BMX7-F1
#
_entry.id   AF-A0ABD6BMX7-F1
#
_cell.length_a   1.000
_cell.length_b   1.000
_cell.length_c   1.000
_cell.angle_alpha   90.00
_cell.angle_beta   90.00
_cell.angle_gamma   90.00
#
_symmetry.space_group_name_H-M   'P 1'
#
loop_
_entity.id
_entity.type
_entity.pdbx_description
1 polymer ?
#
loop_
_entity_poly.entity_id
_entity_poly.type
_entity_poly.pdbx_seq_one_letter_code
_entity_poly.pdbx_strand_id
1 'polypeptide(L)'
;MSEATESAGTAAAAGTAESAVSGADGPGSESTPSRWGRDKIVFREMFREEWRLHSELLGGGRFGAFPLLVVGLVAGAVWLLDYTGTAPGAVVAGMHALAFVFGLHTGSIGFIGRDAVGNVLGEMTLLVFSGRTLPLSQGRLLGIFIVKDVCYYAVLFLLPMAVGVAPAALAGAGIGLATIPLLWVTLVTTFVLGIGLTIAGVGLSATGLPGRALLLGLAAGAAAAWYSGVPVVSYTPYGLYLDPGLVSAGASAALILAAYGVGAATFDPQAKPADRSVGPDFRRWLGRVDDPVAAKTLLDVARSSGGFGKVLFSAAVLLGVTAGLVDLAADITGVAPSVGISFGAVLGLTGFTTYNWLTTNDDVESYLAHPIDAETVFHGKLRAFLLLGPAVGLAFYAVGVGLRGTPLAEAVVGAVVLVGVACYVFGLTIYLAGLSPNEFLFDTGLYAAFGAAIALPLIPILVVAFALAPVSVELLAALGLGGVVLGAAGLGLYRRSLPKWGAYHRE
;
A
#
# COMPACT_ATOMS: atom_id res chain seq x y z
N MET A 1 47.56 -31.62 -35.42
CA MET A 1 48.88 -32.07 -34.93
C MET A 1 49.85 -30.93 -35.19
N SER A 2 50.60 -30.52 -34.15
CA SER A 2 51.71 -29.53 -34.11
C SER A 2 51.48 -28.18 -34.82
N GLU A 3 51.40 -27.06 -34.11
CA GLU A 3 52.47 -26.34 -33.37
C GLU A 3 53.36 -25.47 -34.27
N ALA A 4 53.50 -24.21 -33.84
CA ALA A 4 54.75 -23.43 -33.75
C ALA A 4 55.55 -23.12 -35.04
N THR A 5 56.51 -22.19 -35.08
CA THR A 5 56.86 -21.05 -34.18
C THR A 5 56.95 -19.78 -35.08
N GLU A 6 57.59 -18.62 -34.82
CA GLU A 6 58.47 -18.13 -33.75
C GLU A 6 58.32 -16.59 -33.60
N SER A 7 59.11 -15.96 -32.73
CA SER A 7 59.31 -14.50 -32.70
C SER A 7 60.78 -14.15 -32.67
N ALA A 8 61.22 -13.22 -33.53
CA ALA A 8 62.43 -12.40 -33.38
C ALA A 8 62.36 -11.25 -34.42
N GLY A 9 62.93 -10.07 -34.22
CA GLY A 9 63.70 -9.58 -33.08
C GLY A 9 64.47 -8.31 -33.47
N THR A 10 64.02 -7.17 -32.96
CA THR A 10 64.79 -5.96 -32.56
C THR A 10 66.01 -5.50 -33.38
N ALA A 11 65.93 -4.29 -33.94
CA ALA A 11 67.10 -3.41 -34.12
C ALA A 11 66.70 -1.92 -34.02
N ALA A 12 67.43 -1.15 -33.21
CA ALA A 12 67.39 0.32 -33.18
C ALA A 12 68.44 0.89 -34.17
N ALA A 13 68.65 2.18 -34.43
CA ALA A 13 68.13 3.46 -33.95
C ALA A 13 68.42 4.55 -35.02
N ALA A 14 67.82 5.76 -34.94
CA ALA A 14 68.49 7.07 -35.16
C ALA A 14 67.52 8.25 -35.39
N GLY A 15 67.69 9.30 -34.59
CA GLY A 15 68.03 10.65 -35.10
C GLY A 15 67.03 11.49 -35.90
N THR A 16 66.40 12.44 -35.20
CA THR A 16 66.27 13.87 -35.59
C THR A 16 65.70 14.26 -36.96
N ALA A 17 64.52 14.88 -36.95
CA ALA A 17 64.27 16.15 -37.63
C ALA A 17 63.12 16.92 -36.96
N GLU A 18 63.33 18.20 -36.70
CA GLU A 18 62.41 19.13 -36.05
C GLU A 18 61.68 19.97 -37.12
N SER A 19 60.34 19.97 -37.13
CA SER A 19 59.57 21.12 -37.63
C SER A 19 58.15 21.12 -37.05
N ALA A 20 57.70 22.31 -36.63
CA ALA A 20 56.44 22.47 -35.93
C ALA A 20 55.25 22.56 -36.89
N VAL A 21 54.15 21.88 -36.56
CA VAL A 21 52.80 22.32 -36.93
C VAL A 21 52.05 22.61 -35.64
N SER A 22 51.97 23.90 -35.34
CA SER A 22 51.09 24.46 -34.32
C SER A 22 49.63 24.27 -34.72
N GLY A 23 48.76 23.97 -33.75
CA GLY A 23 47.32 24.22 -33.88
C GLY A 23 46.46 23.00 -34.16
N ALA A 24 46.15 22.25 -33.09
CA ALA A 24 44.87 21.58 -32.96
C ALA A 24 44.51 21.52 -31.47
N ASP A 25 43.66 22.45 -31.02
CA ASP A 25 42.95 22.28 -29.75
C ASP A 25 42.13 20.99 -29.87
N GLY A 26 42.58 19.95 -29.18
CA GLY A 26 41.80 18.71 -29.10
C GLY A 26 40.45 19.03 -28.45
N PRO A 27 39.32 18.47 -28.96
CA PRO A 27 38.03 18.67 -28.33
C PRO A 27 38.18 18.21 -26.87
N GLY A 28 37.92 19.15 -25.95
CA GLY A 28 38.19 18.94 -24.53
C GLY A 28 37.57 17.63 -24.07
N SER A 29 38.35 16.85 -23.31
CA SER A 29 37.87 15.61 -22.71
C SER A 29 36.58 15.89 -21.95
N GLU A 30 35.43 15.51 -22.50
CA GLU A 30 34.17 15.53 -21.77
C GLU A 30 34.35 14.60 -20.57
N SER A 31 34.60 15.20 -19.41
CA SER A 31 34.92 14.48 -18.18
C SER A 31 33.77 13.53 -17.89
N THR A 32 33.98 12.22 -18.08
CA THR A 32 32.92 11.23 -17.93
C THR A 32 32.27 11.44 -16.56
N PRO A 33 30.96 11.73 -16.49
CA PRO A 33 30.37 12.30 -15.30
C PRO A 33 30.62 11.39 -14.10
N SER A 34 31.11 12.02 -13.02
CA SER A 34 31.58 11.30 -11.84
C SER A 34 30.49 10.37 -11.31
N ARG A 35 30.91 9.34 -10.57
CA ARG A 35 30.00 8.32 -10.03
C ARG A 35 28.82 8.96 -9.25
N TRP A 36 29.08 10.07 -8.56
CA TRP A 36 28.11 10.91 -7.85
C TRP A 36 27.28 11.81 -8.79
N GLY A 37 27.91 12.41 -9.81
CA GLY A 37 27.21 13.23 -10.80
C GLY A 37 26.12 12.46 -11.54
N ARG A 38 26.39 11.20 -11.89
CA ARG A 38 25.39 10.29 -12.48
C ARG A 38 24.22 10.00 -11.54
N ASP A 39 24.48 9.69 -10.27
CA ASP A 39 23.41 9.43 -9.28
C ASP A 39 22.53 10.66 -9.05
N LYS A 40 23.14 11.86 -9.00
CA LYS A 40 22.40 13.12 -8.87
C LYS A 40 21.48 13.39 -10.06
N ILE A 41 21.89 13.02 -11.28
CA ILE A 41 21.04 13.11 -12.48
C ILE A 41 19.88 12.12 -12.36
N VAL A 42 20.16 10.83 -12.08
CA VAL A 42 19.14 9.78 -11.95
C VAL A 42 18.11 10.15 -10.86
N PHE A 43 18.56 10.59 -9.68
CA PHE A 43 17.69 11.04 -8.60
C PHE A 43 16.79 12.20 -9.03
N ARG A 44 17.34 13.20 -9.74
CA ARG A 44 16.58 14.36 -10.22
C ARG A 44 15.53 13.98 -11.26
N GLU A 45 15.90 13.12 -12.22
CA GLU A 45 14.94 12.69 -13.24
C GLU A 45 13.88 11.75 -12.66
N MET A 46 14.21 10.85 -11.72
CA MET A 46 13.22 10.07 -10.98
C MET A 46 12.26 10.96 -10.16
N PHE A 47 12.75 12.06 -9.56
CA PHE A 47 11.88 12.99 -8.84
C PHE A 47 10.93 13.76 -9.80
N ARG A 48 11.39 14.08 -11.01
CA ARG A 48 10.57 14.71 -12.07
C ARG A 48 9.57 13.74 -12.68
N GLU A 49 9.98 12.49 -12.90
CA GLU A 49 9.11 11.39 -13.32
C GLU A 49 7.97 11.21 -12.32
N GLU A 50 8.29 11.11 -11.03
CA GLU A 50 7.31 11.01 -9.94
C GLU A 50 6.35 12.19 -9.92
N TRP A 51 6.87 13.42 -10.03
CA TRP A 51 6.07 14.63 -10.04
C TRP A 51 5.18 14.73 -11.28
N ARG A 52 5.68 14.35 -12.47
CA ARG A 52 4.88 14.33 -13.70
C ARG A 52 3.74 13.32 -13.56
N LEU A 53 4.06 12.07 -13.17
CA LEU A 53 3.09 10.99 -12.98
C LEU A 53 2.00 11.39 -11.97
N HIS A 54 2.39 11.94 -10.81
CA HIS A 54 1.41 12.43 -9.84
C HIS A 54 0.62 13.63 -10.36
N SER A 55 1.23 14.57 -11.09
CA SER A 55 0.49 15.70 -11.68
C SER A 55 -0.48 15.24 -12.79
N GLU A 56 -0.18 14.15 -13.49
CA GLU A 56 -1.03 13.59 -14.54
C GLU A 56 -2.24 12.86 -13.93
N LEU A 57 -2.01 12.06 -12.87
CA LEU A 57 -3.05 11.37 -12.11
C LEU A 57 -3.93 12.28 -11.22
N LEU A 58 -3.35 13.30 -10.56
CA LEU A 58 -4.04 14.18 -9.60
C LEU A 58 -4.62 15.47 -10.24
N GLY A 59 -4.81 15.50 -11.55
CA GLY A 59 -5.48 16.62 -12.23
C GLY A 59 -4.66 17.91 -12.29
N GLY A 60 -3.37 17.79 -12.59
CA GLY A 60 -2.43 18.88 -12.84
C GLY A 60 -2.02 19.63 -11.58
N GLY A 61 -2.13 20.96 -11.61
CA GLY A 61 -1.73 21.85 -10.51
C GLY A 61 -2.47 21.60 -9.18
N ARG A 62 -3.60 20.88 -9.22
CA ARG A 62 -4.34 20.44 -8.02
C ARG A 62 -3.50 19.57 -7.09
N PHE A 63 -2.51 18.85 -7.61
CA PHE A 63 -1.57 18.08 -6.77
C PHE A 63 -0.87 18.94 -5.71
N GLY A 64 -0.53 20.19 -6.02
CA GLY A 64 0.10 21.12 -5.08
C GLY A 64 -0.75 21.47 -3.87
N ALA A 65 -2.07 21.23 -3.90
CA ALA A 65 -2.98 21.43 -2.77
C ALA A 65 -3.12 20.19 -1.86
N PHE A 66 -2.65 19.01 -2.28
CA PHE A 66 -2.75 17.79 -1.48
C PHE A 66 -2.08 17.91 -0.08
N PRO A 67 -0.89 18.50 0.06
CA PRO A 67 -0.31 18.79 1.38
C PRO A 67 -1.23 19.62 2.30
N LEU A 68 -1.98 20.59 1.75
CA LEU A 68 -2.89 21.42 2.54
C LEU A 68 -4.13 20.64 2.99
N LEU A 69 -4.63 19.72 2.15
CA LEU A 69 -5.69 18.79 2.53
C LEU A 69 -5.24 17.88 3.69
N VAL A 70 -4.00 17.36 3.65
CA VAL A 70 -3.44 16.56 4.75
C VAL A 70 -3.35 17.37 6.05
N VAL A 71 -2.87 18.62 6.00
CA VAL A 71 -2.88 19.52 7.18
C VAL A 71 -4.30 19.68 7.74
N GLY A 72 -5.29 19.95 6.88
CA GLY A 72 -6.68 20.15 7.29
C GLY A 72 -7.32 18.90 7.90
N LEU A 73 -7.11 17.74 7.28
CA LEU A 73 -7.63 16.46 7.78
C LEU A 73 -7.00 16.08 9.12
N VAL A 74 -5.69 16.25 9.28
CA VAL A 74 -5.01 15.94 10.55
C VAL A 74 -5.39 16.93 11.63
N ALA A 75 -5.48 18.23 11.33
CA ALA A 75 -5.95 19.22 12.30
C ALA A 75 -7.38 18.92 12.78
N GLY A 76 -8.28 18.58 11.86
CA GLY A 76 -9.65 18.17 12.20
C GLY A 76 -9.71 16.88 13.02
N ALA A 77 -8.92 15.87 12.66
CA ALA A 77 -8.86 14.60 13.38
C ALA A 77 -8.27 14.76 14.80
N VAL A 78 -7.17 15.50 14.96
CA VAL A 78 -6.56 15.77 16.27
C VAL A 78 -7.52 16.57 17.15
N TRP A 79 -8.19 17.58 16.59
CA TRP A 79 -9.19 18.37 17.33
C TRP A 79 -10.40 17.54 17.76
N LEU A 80 -10.91 16.65 16.90
CA LEU A 80 -12.00 15.73 17.27
C LEU A 80 -11.57 14.75 18.36
N LEU A 81 -10.36 14.19 18.27
CA LEU A 81 -9.83 13.25 19.27
C LEU A 81 -9.60 13.93 20.63
N ASP A 82 -9.07 15.15 20.65
CA ASP A 82 -8.93 15.98 21.85
C ASP A 82 -10.31 16.30 22.46
N TYR A 83 -11.29 16.69 21.63
CA TYR A 83 -12.69 16.92 22.05
C TYR A 83 -13.35 15.68 22.67
N THR A 84 -13.02 14.46 22.21
CA THR A 84 -13.48 13.20 22.82
C THR A 84 -12.64 12.76 24.03
N GLY A 85 -11.68 13.56 24.50
CA GLY A 85 -10.83 13.25 25.65
C GLY A 85 -9.70 12.25 25.38
N THR A 86 -9.33 12.02 24.11
CA THR A 86 -8.24 11.11 23.74
C THR A 86 -6.90 11.68 24.21
N ALA A 87 -6.12 10.88 24.95
CA ALA A 87 -4.82 11.31 25.44
C ALA A 87 -3.87 11.72 24.27
N PRO A 88 -3.18 12.86 24.34
CA PRO A 88 -2.30 13.34 23.26
C PRO A 88 -1.22 12.34 22.83
N GLY A 89 -0.71 11.54 23.77
CA GLY A 89 0.24 10.47 23.48
C GLY A 89 -0.33 9.37 22.57
N ALA A 90 -1.62 9.06 22.68
CA ALA A 90 -2.31 8.09 21.84
C ALA A 90 -2.54 8.62 20.41
N VAL A 91 -2.81 9.91 20.26
CA VAL A 91 -2.87 10.57 18.94
C VAL A 91 -1.53 10.45 18.23
N VAL A 92 -0.42 10.75 18.92
CA VAL A 92 0.93 10.62 18.34
C VAL A 92 1.32 9.15 18.09
N ALA A 93 0.90 8.21 18.94
CA ALA A 93 1.06 6.78 18.69
C ALA A 93 0.35 6.35 17.39
N GLY A 94 -0.89 6.79 17.19
CA GLY A 94 -1.67 6.53 15.98
C GLY A 94 -1.01 7.09 14.72
N MET A 95 -0.42 8.29 14.80
CA MET A 95 0.36 8.87 13.69
C MET A 95 1.61 8.04 13.35
N HIS A 96 2.32 7.52 14.35
CA HIS A 96 3.47 6.63 14.13
C HIS A 96 3.02 5.27 13.55
N ALA A 97 1.93 4.70 14.03
CA ALA A 97 1.34 3.48 13.47
C ALA A 97 0.92 3.67 12.00
N LEU A 98 0.32 4.82 11.67
CA LEU A 98 -0.04 5.18 10.29
C LEU A 98 1.21 5.33 9.41
N ALA A 99 2.24 6.05 9.87
CA ALA A 99 3.51 6.19 9.13
C ALA A 99 4.23 4.84 8.95
N PHE A 100 4.16 3.94 9.93
CA PHE A 100 4.70 2.59 9.86
C PHE A 100 3.99 1.73 8.81
N VAL A 101 2.65 1.68 8.85
CA VAL A 101 1.82 0.96 7.88
C VAL A 101 2.01 1.53 6.47
N PHE A 102 2.10 2.85 6.34
CA PHE A 102 2.39 3.49 5.06
C PHE A 102 3.80 3.13 4.55
N GLY A 103 4.80 3.05 5.44
CA GLY A 103 6.14 2.58 5.10
C GLY A 103 6.16 1.12 4.62
N LEU A 104 5.44 0.24 5.30
CA LEU A 104 5.24 -1.15 4.86
C LEU A 104 4.60 -1.19 3.46
N HIS A 105 3.59 -0.34 3.23
CA HIS A 105 2.86 -0.28 1.98
C HIS A 105 3.73 0.25 0.81
N THR A 106 4.42 1.39 0.97
CA THR A 106 5.34 1.92 -0.05
C THR A 106 6.46 0.93 -0.35
N GLY A 107 7.03 0.30 0.68
CA GLY A 107 8.00 -0.79 0.52
C GLY A 107 7.45 -1.93 -0.35
N SER A 108 6.17 -2.28 -0.20
CA SER A 108 5.54 -3.32 -1.01
C SER A 108 5.26 -2.90 -2.46
N ILE A 109 4.88 -1.63 -2.70
CA ILE A 109 4.59 -1.10 -4.05
C ILE A 109 5.82 -1.19 -4.96
N GLY A 110 7.00 -0.84 -4.44
CA GLY A 110 8.28 -1.00 -5.16
C GLY A 110 8.56 -2.44 -5.63
N PHE A 111 7.94 -3.44 -5.00
CA PHE A 111 8.02 -4.85 -5.41
C PHE A 111 6.81 -5.36 -6.20
N ILE A 112 5.64 -4.72 -6.07
CA ILE A 112 4.44 -4.94 -6.91
C ILE A 112 4.69 -4.39 -8.32
N GLY A 113 5.60 -3.42 -8.49
CA GLY A 113 6.17 -3.02 -9.79
C GLY A 113 6.87 -4.14 -10.59
N ARG A 114 6.92 -5.38 -10.07
CA ARG A 114 7.29 -6.57 -10.88
C ARG A 114 6.09 -7.19 -11.62
N ASP A 115 4.88 -7.05 -11.09
CA ASP A 115 3.62 -7.51 -11.72
C ASP A 115 2.94 -6.34 -12.46
N ALA A 116 2.81 -5.17 -11.82
CA ALA A 116 2.05 -4.02 -12.35
C ALA A 116 2.69 -3.37 -13.58
N VAL A 117 4.02 -3.43 -13.73
CA VAL A 117 4.75 -2.84 -14.87
C VAL A 117 4.61 -3.69 -16.14
N GLY A 118 4.02 -4.89 -16.05
CA GLY A 118 3.60 -5.63 -17.24
C GLY A 118 2.33 -5.06 -17.88
N ASN A 119 1.34 -4.69 -17.06
CA ASN A 119 -0.05 -4.54 -17.52
C ASN A 119 -0.79 -3.25 -17.10
N VAL A 120 -0.31 -2.48 -16.11
CA VAL A 120 -1.09 -1.33 -15.55
C VAL A 120 -0.71 0.02 -16.15
N LEU A 121 0.47 0.13 -16.79
CA LEU A 121 1.02 1.41 -17.26
C LEU A 121 1.22 1.52 -18.78
N GLY A 122 0.93 0.47 -19.55
CA GLY A 122 1.25 0.41 -20.98
C GLY A 122 2.69 0.85 -21.28
N GLU A 123 2.84 1.82 -22.19
CA GLU A 123 4.08 2.49 -22.66
C GLU A 123 5.18 2.82 -21.62
N MET A 124 4.83 2.96 -20.34
CA MET A 124 5.62 3.70 -19.36
C MET A 124 6.60 2.83 -18.55
N THR A 125 7.79 2.63 -19.10
CA THR A 125 8.93 2.04 -18.36
C THR A 125 9.55 3.08 -17.41
N LEU A 126 9.25 2.97 -16.10
CA LEU A 126 9.84 3.85 -15.08
C LEU A 126 11.38 3.79 -15.08
N LEU A 127 12.04 4.91 -14.78
CA LEU A 127 13.51 5.04 -14.79
C LEU A 127 14.22 4.00 -13.91
N VAL A 128 13.59 3.50 -12.85
CA VAL A 128 14.13 2.44 -11.99
C VAL A 128 14.37 1.11 -12.74
N PHE A 129 13.62 0.85 -13.82
CA PHE A 129 13.79 -0.35 -14.66
C PHE A 129 14.81 -0.18 -15.78
N SER A 130 15.40 1.01 -15.96
CA SER A 130 16.46 1.26 -16.93
C SER A 130 17.66 0.33 -16.77
N GLY A 131 17.89 -0.21 -15.56
CA GLY A 131 18.90 -1.25 -15.30
C GLY A 131 18.58 -2.64 -15.90
N ARG A 132 17.54 -2.77 -16.73
CA ARG A 132 17.29 -3.94 -17.59
C ARG A 132 17.87 -3.79 -19.00
N THR A 133 18.08 -2.56 -19.46
CA THR A 133 18.54 -2.24 -20.83
C THR A 133 19.86 -1.45 -20.85
N LEU A 134 20.14 -0.67 -19.79
CA LEU A 134 21.38 0.07 -19.59
C LEU A 134 22.29 -0.64 -18.56
N PRO A 135 23.62 -0.46 -18.64
CA PRO A 135 24.59 -1.05 -17.70
C PRO A 135 24.60 -0.32 -16.35
N LEU A 136 23.47 -0.33 -15.66
CA LEU A 136 23.23 0.29 -14.35
C LEU A 136 22.90 -0.80 -13.32
N SER A 137 23.56 -0.78 -12.17
CA SER A 137 23.32 -1.77 -11.12
C SER A 137 21.93 -1.59 -10.49
N GLN A 138 21.05 -2.58 -10.63
CA GLN A 138 19.66 -2.50 -10.18
C GLN A 138 19.54 -2.24 -8.66
N GLY A 139 20.38 -2.86 -7.82
CA GLY A 139 20.40 -2.56 -6.37
C GLY A 139 20.73 -1.11 -6.04
N ARG A 140 21.48 -0.40 -6.91
CA ARG A 140 21.76 1.03 -6.76
C ARG A 140 20.62 1.90 -7.26
N LEU A 141 19.98 1.53 -8.37
CA LEU A 141 18.75 2.20 -8.83
C LEU A 141 17.64 2.07 -7.78
N LEU A 142 17.49 0.89 -7.17
CA LEU A 142 16.60 0.65 -6.04
C LEU A 142 16.96 1.53 -4.83
N GLY A 143 18.24 1.64 -4.48
CA GLY A 143 18.69 2.54 -3.40
C GLY A 143 18.37 4.02 -3.67
N ILE A 144 18.61 4.51 -4.90
CA ILE A 144 18.27 5.89 -5.30
C ILE A 144 16.75 6.09 -5.31
N PHE A 145 15.99 5.11 -5.79
CA PHE A 145 14.53 5.12 -5.79
C PHE A 145 13.96 5.20 -4.35
N ILE A 146 14.46 4.39 -3.42
CA ILE A 146 14.05 4.43 -2.00
C ILE A 146 14.37 5.79 -1.38
N VAL A 147 15.56 6.36 -1.62
CA VAL A 147 15.91 7.69 -1.11
C VAL A 147 14.99 8.76 -1.72
N LYS A 148 14.65 8.65 -3.01
CA LYS A 148 13.67 9.54 -3.67
C LYS A 148 12.29 9.42 -3.02
N ASP A 149 11.79 8.20 -2.80
CA ASP A 149 10.50 7.94 -2.16
C ASP A 149 10.45 8.56 -0.76
N VAL A 150 11.47 8.29 0.05
CA VAL A 150 11.57 8.82 1.42
C VAL A 150 11.59 10.34 1.40
N CYS A 151 12.38 10.99 0.53
CA CYS A 151 12.36 12.45 0.41
C CYS A 151 10.99 13.00 -0.05
N TYR A 152 10.33 12.32 -1.00
CA TYR A 152 9.05 12.73 -1.57
C TYR A 152 7.93 12.67 -0.52
N TYR A 153 7.75 11.52 0.13
CA TYR A 153 6.73 11.33 1.17
C TYR A 153 7.05 12.08 2.47
N ALA A 154 8.33 12.25 2.83
CA ALA A 154 8.72 13.08 3.98
C ALA A 154 8.23 14.53 3.84
N VAL A 155 8.27 15.10 2.64
CA VAL A 155 7.90 16.49 2.38
C VAL A 155 6.41 16.64 2.05
N LEU A 156 5.83 15.78 1.21
CA LEU A 156 4.47 15.96 0.69
C LEU A 156 3.38 15.31 1.56
N PHE A 157 3.73 14.43 2.49
CA PHE A 157 2.78 13.74 3.36
C PHE A 157 3.13 13.85 4.84
N LEU A 158 4.33 13.41 5.26
CA LEU A 158 4.69 13.32 6.68
C LEU A 158 4.95 14.70 7.32
N LEU A 159 5.49 15.68 6.58
CA LEU A 159 5.63 17.05 7.05
C LEU A 159 4.25 17.72 7.26
N PRO A 160 3.32 17.72 6.26
CA PRO A 160 1.93 18.11 6.46
C PRO A 160 1.24 17.43 7.64
N MET A 161 1.49 16.13 7.84
CA MET A 161 0.92 15.39 8.96
C MET A 161 1.44 15.91 10.31
N ALA A 162 2.75 16.15 10.46
CA ALA A 162 3.31 16.74 11.67
C ALA A 162 2.84 18.20 11.89
N VAL A 163 2.75 19.01 10.83
CA VAL A 163 2.27 20.40 10.88
C VAL A 163 0.77 20.48 11.21
N GLY A 164 -0.03 19.50 10.78
CA GLY A 164 -1.46 19.40 11.10
C GLY A 164 -1.77 19.30 12.59
N VAL A 165 -0.78 19.00 13.44
CA VAL A 165 -0.91 19.00 14.90
C VAL A 165 -0.83 20.42 15.49
N ALA A 166 -0.23 21.38 14.78
CA ALA A 166 0.01 22.73 15.29
C ALA A 166 -1.26 23.50 15.75
N PRO A 167 -2.42 23.42 15.07
CA PRO A 167 -3.65 24.09 15.54
C PRO A 167 -4.14 23.58 16.90
N ALA A 168 -4.08 22.27 17.15
CA ALA A 168 -4.45 21.69 18.43
C ALA A 168 -3.43 22.01 19.53
N ALA A 169 -2.13 21.98 19.19
CA ALA A 169 -1.06 22.44 20.07
C ALA A 169 -1.24 23.92 20.49
N LEU A 170 -1.63 24.80 19.56
CA LEU A 170 -1.98 26.20 19.83
C LEU A 170 -3.23 26.35 20.70
N ALA A 171 -4.20 25.44 20.58
CA ALA A 171 -5.42 25.40 21.39
C ALA A 171 -5.22 24.84 22.80
N GLY A 172 -4.02 24.31 23.13
CA GLY A 172 -3.69 23.79 24.45
C GLY A 172 -3.92 22.29 24.66
N ALA A 173 -4.08 21.50 23.58
CA ALA A 173 -4.33 20.05 23.58
C ALA A 173 -3.13 19.19 24.06
N GLY A 174 -2.35 19.65 25.04
CA GLY A 174 -1.22 18.91 25.64
C GLY A 174 -0.01 18.63 24.76
N ILE A 175 -0.02 18.98 23.47
CA ILE A 175 1.11 18.80 22.55
C ILE A 175 1.88 20.12 22.43
N GLY A 176 3.18 20.11 22.76
CA GLY A 176 4.02 21.31 22.64
C GLY A 176 4.47 21.56 21.19
N LEU A 177 4.33 22.79 20.70
CA LEU A 177 4.76 23.17 19.34
C LEU A 177 6.24 22.84 19.05
N ALA A 178 7.10 22.92 20.07
CA ALA A 178 8.52 22.57 19.96
C ALA A 178 8.78 21.08 19.66
N THR A 179 7.80 20.18 19.83
CA THR A 179 7.95 18.75 19.50
C THR A 179 7.67 18.45 18.04
N ILE A 180 7.06 19.37 17.27
CA ILE A 180 6.68 19.14 15.85
C ILE A 180 7.88 18.75 14.95
N PRO A 181 9.08 19.37 15.07
CA PRO A 181 10.25 18.93 14.31
C PRO A 181 10.70 17.51 14.68
N LEU A 182 10.67 17.14 15.96
CA LEU A 182 10.99 15.79 16.42
C LEU A 182 9.94 14.77 15.94
N LEU A 183 8.65 15.13 16.00
CA LEU A 183 7.54 14.35 15.47
C LEU A 183 7.75 14.07 13.98
N TRP A 184 8.09 15.08 13.19
CA TRP A 184 8.37 14.87 11.76
C TRP A 184 9.54 13.91 11.53
N VAL A 185 10.66 14.07 12.22
CA VAL A 185 11.83 13.17 12.11
C VAL A 185 11.49 11.74 12.53
N THR A 186 10.71 11.56 13.59
CA THR A 186 10.32 10.24 14.13
C THR A 186 9.26 9.55 13.26
N LEU A 187 8.34 10.29 12.63
CA LEU A 187 7.45 9.78 11.57
C LEU A 187 8.24 9.35 10.32
N VAL A 188 9.18 10.16 9.84
CA VAL A 188 10.02 9.84 8.66
C VAL A 188 10.87 8.59 8.92
N THR A 189 11.51 8.48 10.08
CA THR A 189 12.30 7.30 10.44
C THR A 189 11.45 6.06 10.70
N THR A 190 10.22 6.21 11.19
CA THR A 190 9.23 5.11 11.30
C THR A 190 8.75 4.62 9.93
N PHE A 191 8.53 5.54 8.98
CA PHE A 191 8.23 5.21 7.59
C PHE A 191 9.40 4.46 6.92
N VAL A 192 10.64 4.94 7.10
CA VAL A 192 11.87 4.26 6.64
C VAL A 192 12.02 2.86 7.25
N LEU A 193 11.69 2.67 8.53
CA LEU A 193 11.66 1.36 9.17
C LEU A 193 10.64 0.42 8.50
N GLY A 194 9.43 0.89 8.22
CA GLY A 194 8.40 0.12 7.50
C GLY A 194 8.86 -0.32 6.11
N ILE A 195 9.52 0.57 5.34
CA ILE A 195 10.14 0.19 4.06
C ILE A 195 11.18 -0.90 4.30
N GLY A 196 12.17 -0.67 5.16
CA GLY A 196 13.27 -1.60 5.42
C GLY A 196 12.81 -2.99 5.85
N LEU A 197 11.82 -3.09 6.74
CA LEU A 197 11.23 -4.37 7.15
C LEU A 197 10.51 -5.08 5.99
N THR A 198 9.94 -4.35 5.05
CA THR A 198 9.32 -4.94 3.85
C THR A 198 10.37 -5.50 2.90
N ILE A 199 11.48 -4.79 2.68
CA ILE A 199 12.61 -5.31 1.89
C ILE A 199 13.17 -6.58 2.53
N ALA A 200 13.38 -6.56 3.86
CA ALA A 200 13.84 -7.72 4.62
C ALA A 200 12.87 -8.91 4.52
N GLY A 201 11.56 -8.66 4.71
CA GLY A 201 10.53 -9.69 4.63
C GLY A 201 10.41 -10.30 3.23
N VAL A 202 10.46 -9.47 2.18
CA VAL A 202 10.44 -9.95 0.79
C VAL A 202 11.69 -10.76 0.47
N GLY A 203 12.89 -10.27 0.83
CA GLY A 203 14.15 -10.99 0.64
C GLY A 203 14.16 -12.34 1.36
N LEU A 204 13.82 -12.37 2.66
CA LEU A 204 13.67 -13.60 3.43
C LEU A 204 12.63 -14.56 2.83
N SER A 205 11.49 -14.05 2.34
CA SER A 205 10.45 -14.91 1.75
C SER A 205 10.89 -15.60 0.44
N ALA A 206 11.88 -15.02 -0.25
CA ALA A 206 12.45 -15.50 -1.50
C ALA A 206 13.50 -16.61 -1.31
N THR A 207 14.17 -16.68 -0.14
CA THR A 207 15.14 -17.76 0.18
C THR A 207 14.49 -19.11 0.52
N GLY A 208 13.17 -19.22 0.35
CA GLY A 208 12.42 -20.47 0.50
C GLY A 208 11.89 -20.72 1.91
N LEU A 209 11.74 -22.00 2.28
CA LEU A 209 11.19 -22.39 3.58
C LEU A 209 12.00 -21.86 4.78
N PRO A 210 13.35 -21.88 4.80
CA PRO A 210 14.13 -21.40 5.95
C PRO A 210 13.94 -19.91 6.22
N GLY A 211 13.96 -19.06 5.18
CA GLY A 211 13.75 -17.62 5.34
C GLY A 211 12.32 -17.27 5.75
N ARG A 212 11.32 -18.02 5.28
CA ARG A 212 9.93 -17.89 5.75
C ARG A 212 9.77 -18.31 7.21
N ALA A 213 10.43 -19.40 7.63
CA ALA A 213 10.44 -19.84 9.02
C ALA A 213 11.13 -18.81 9.93
N LEU A 214 12.25 -18.20 9.48
CA LEU A 214 12.91 -17.12 10.19
C LEU A 214 12.01 -15.87 10.29
N LEU A 215 11.36 -15.46 9.20
CA LEU A 215 10.43 -14.32 9.19
C LEU A 215 9.27 -14.53 10.19
N LEU A 216 8.65 -15.72 10.18
CA LEU A 216 7.61 -16.09 11.14
C LEU A 216 8.14 -16.15 12.58
N GLY A 217 9.36 -16.67 12.78
CA GLY A 217 10.02 -16.73 14.09
C GLY A 217 10.34 -15.34 14.66
N LEU A 218 10.79 -14.41 13.82
CA LEU A 218 11.02 -13.02 14.20
C LEU A 218 9.72 -12.29 14.55
N ALA A 219 8.66 -12.49 13.76
CA ALA A 219 7.33 -11.92 14.04
C ALA A 219 6.73 -12.49 15.34
N ALA A 220 6.80 -13.81 15.54
CA ALA A 220 6.36 -14.46 16.76
C ALA A 220 7.20 -14.05 17.98
N GLY A 221 8.52 -13.88 17.81
CA GLY A 221 9.42 -13.40 18.85
C GLY A 221 9.11 -11.96 19.27
N ALA A 222 8.84 -11.06 18.33
CA ALA A 222 8.40 -9.69 18.61
C ALA A 222 7.05 -9.65 19.34
N ALA A 223 6.08 -10.48 18.92
CA ALA A 223 4.79 -10.60 19.57
C ALA A 223 4.90 -11.19 21.00
N ALA A 224 5.76 -12.18 21.21
CA ALA A 224 6.03 -12.78 22.52
C ALA A 224 6.77 -11.80 23.45
N ALA A 225 7.72 -11.02 22.92
CA ALA A 225 8.39 -9.95 23.66
C ALA A 225 7.37 -8.88 24.11
N TRP A 226 6.49 -8.44 23.20
CA TRP A 226 5.39 -7.52 23.53
C TRP A 226 4.49 -8.08 24.64
N TYR A 227 4.01 -9.32 24.48
CA TYR A 227 3.10 -9.96 25.45
C TYR A 227 3.76 -10.23 26.81
N SER A 228 5.07 -10.45 26.86
CA SER A 228 5.82 -10.62 28.11
C SER A 228 6.23 -9.29 28.78
N GLY A 229 5.80 -8.14 28.25
CA GLY A 229 6.06 -6.82 28.83
C GLY A 229 7.46 -6.26 28.53
N VAL A 230 8.19 -6.84 27.57
CA VAL A 230 9.42 -6.20 27.04
C VAL A 230 9.01 -4.89 26.34
N PRO A 231 9.70 -3.76 26.59
CA PRO A 231 9.33 -2.48 26.00
C PRO A 231 9.75 -2.40 24.52
N VAL A 232 9.16 -3.23 23.65
CA VAL A 232 9.49 -3.30 22.21
C VAL A 232 9.40 -1.92 21.55
N VAL A 233 8.46 -1.07 21.98
CA VAL A 233 8.29 0.32 21.52
C VAL A 233 9.54 1.17 21.73
N SER A 234 10.28 1.03 22.85
CA SER A 234 11.42 1.92 23.16
C SER A 234 12.60 1.74 22.21
N TYR A 235 12.64 0.63 21.46
CA TYR A 235 13.64 0.36 20.43
C TYR A 235 13.23 0.86 19.02
N THR A 236 12.03 1.43 18.89
CA THR A 236 11.51 2.00 17.62
C THR A 236 11.68 3.52 17.59
N PRO A 237 11.56 4.18 16.42
CA PRO A 237 11.62 5.64 16.36
C PRO A 237 10.47 6.35 17.09
N TYR A 238 9.35 5.66 17.38
CA TYR A 238 8.34 6.19 18.31
C TYR A 238 8.85 6.19 19.77
N GLY A 239 9.70 5.23 20.15
CA GLY A 239 10.44 5.26 21.41
C GLY A 239 11.37 6.46 21.54
N LEU A 240 12.01 6.88 20.44
CA LEU A 240 12.79 8.13 20.38
C LEU A 240 11.92 9.40 20.51
N TYR A 241 10.65 9.36 20.10
CA TYR A 241 9.71 10.45 20.37
C TYR A 241 9.33 10.53 21.86
N LEU A 242 9.11 9.37 22.50
CA LEU A 242 8.67 9.28 23.89
C LEU A 242 9.77 9.61 24.90
N ASP A 243 11.00 9.13 24.66
CA ASP A 243 12.18 9.40 25.50
C ASP A 243 13.36 9.84 24.61
N PRO A 244 13.50 11.15 24.33
CA PRO A 244 14.51 11.66 23.41
C PRO A 244 15.93 11.57 23.98
N GLY A 245 16.73 10.61 23.51
CA GLY A 245 18.08 10.40 24.01
C GLY A 245 18.99 9.62 23.05
N LEU A 246 20.28 9.55 23.38
CA LEU A 246 21.26 8.82 22.56
C LEU A 246 20.99 7.31 22.50
N VAL A 247 20.40 6.74 23.56
CA VAL A 247 20.06 5.31 23.64
C VAL A 247 18.88 4.98 22.72
N SER A 248 17.79 5.74 22.79
CA SER A 248 16.61 5.54 21.94
C SER A 248 16.91 5.86 20.47
N ALA A 249 17.74 6.88 20.20
CA ALA A 249 18.23 7.18 18.85
C ALA A 249 19.12 6.04 18.30
N GLY A 250 20.07 5.55 19.11
CA GLY A 250 20.95 4.44 18.76
C GLY A 250 20.18 3.14 18.51
N ALA A 251 19.20 2.82 19.35
CA ALA A 251 18.32 1.67 19.20
C ALA A 251 17.48 1.75 17.91
N SER A 252 16.85 2.91 17.66
CA SER A 252 16.06 3.17 16.45
C SER A 252 16.92 3.02 15.18
N ALA A 253 18.12 3.61 15.18
CA ALA A 253 19.06 3.50 14.07
C ALA A 253 19.54 2.04 13.88
N ALA A 254 19.87 1.32 14.95
CA ALA A 254 20.27 -0.08 14.89
C ALA A 254 19.16 -0.98 14.32
N LEU A 255 17.90 -0.76 14.71
CA LEU A 255 16.75 -1.51 14.19
C LEU A 255 16.53 -1.26 12.69
N ILE A 256 16.61 0.00 12.26
CA ILE A 256 16.53 0.38 10.83
C ILE A 256 17.68 -0.25 10.04
N LEU A 257 18.92 -0.12 10.53
CA LEU A 257 20.11 -0.68 9.87
C LEU A 257 20.08 -2.21 9.82
N ALA A 258 19.56 -2.88 10.85
CA ALA A 258 19.36 -4.33 10.85
C ALA A 258 18.35 -4.75 9.78
N ALA A 259 17.21 -4.05 9.67
CA ALA A 259 16.20 -4.32 8.64
C ALA A 259 16.78 -4.16 7.22
N TYR A 260 17.44 -3.03 6.92
CA TYR A 260 18.09 -2.83 5.62
C TYR A 260 19.28 -3.77 5.38
N GLY A 261 20.00 -4.19 6.43
CA GLY A 261 21.09 -5.16 6.34
C GLY A 261 20.58 -6.56 5.95
N VAL A 262 19.50 -7.04 6.59
CA VAL A 262 18.82 -8.29 6.19
C VAL A 262 18.27 -8.17 4.78
N GLY A 263 17.64 -7.03 4.44
CA GLY A 263 17.20 -6.74 3.08
C GLY A 263 18.34 -6.86 2.06
N ALA A 264 19.45 -6.16 2.26
CA ALA A 264 20.61 -6.18 1.36
C ALA A 264 21.29 -7.55 1.25
N ALA A 265 21.23 -8.38 2.30
CA ALA A 265 21.82 -9.73 2.32
C ALA A 265 20.93 -10.81 1.68
N THR A 266 19.60 -10.59 1.60
CA THR A 266 18.63 -11.62 1.19
C THR A 266 17.81 -11.27 -0.05
N PHE A 267 17.73 -9.99 -0.41
CA PHE A 267 16.98 -9.52 -1.57
C PHE A 267 17.83 -9.54 -2.85
N ASP A 268 17.45 -10.41 -3.79
CA ASP A 268 17.97 -10.39 -5.15
C ASP A 268 16.96 -9.72 -6.11
N PRO A 269 17.28 -8.55 -6.70
CA PRO A 269 16.45 -7.91 -7.73
C PRO A 269 16.27 -8.75 -9.00
N GLN A 270 17.20 -9.68 -9.28
CA GLN A 270 17.26 -10.47 -10.52
C GLN A 270 16.58 -11.84 -10.42
N ALA A 271 16.18 -12.27 -9.22
CA ALA A 271 15.54 -13.55 -8.97
C ALA A 271 14.19 -13.66 -9.70
N LYS A 272 14.20 -14.33 -10.87
CA LYS A 272 12.99 -14.74 -11.58
C LYS A 272 12.41 -16.01 -10.92
N PRO A 273 11.09 -16.09 -10.71
CA PRO A 273 10.44 -17.38 -10.44
C PRO A 273 10.77 -18.36 -11.56
N ALA A 274 11.05 -19.62 -11.23
CA ALA A 274 11.22 -20.66 -12.23
C ALA A 274 9.93 -20.83 -13.05
N ASP A 275 10.06 -20.94 -14.36
CA ASP A 275 8.94 -21.19 -15.28
C ASP A 275 8.22 -22.48 -14.88
N ARG A 276 6.88 -22.41 -14.80
CA ARG A 276 6.04 -23.55 -14.41
C ARG A 276 5.16 -23.95 -15.58
N SER A 277 5.27 -25.20 -16.02
CA SER A 277 4.23 -25.79 -16.84
C SER A 277 2.94 -25.89 -16.02
N VAL A 278 1.86 -25.33 -16.56
CA VAL A 278 0.53 -25.32 -15.95
C VAL A 278 -0.44 -26.10 -16.85
N GLY A 279 -1.40 -26.77 -16.22
CA GLY A 279 -2.43 -27.52 -16.94
C GLY A 279 -3.45 -26.60 -17.62
N PRO A 280 -4.56 -27.16 -18.15
CA PRO A 280 -5.66 -26.40 -18.73
C PRO A 280 -6.52 -25.72 -17.63
N ASP A 281 -5.87 -24.95 -16.74
CA ASP A 281 -6.50 -24.37 -15.54
C ASP A 281 -7.72 -23.53 -15.90
N PHE A 282 -7.66 -22.74 -16.97
CA PHE A 282 -8.80 -21.92 -17.41
C PHE A 282 -10.05 -22.75 -17.66
N ARG A 283 -9.95 -23.92 -18.32
CA ARG A 283 -11.10 -24.83 -18.50
C ARG A 283 -11.62 -25.38 -17.17
N ARG A 284 -10.71 -25.63 -16.22
CA ARG A 284 -11.03 -26.13 -14.87
C ARG A 284 -11.68 -25.05 -13.98
N TRP A 285 -11.36 -23.78 -14.19
CA TRP A 285 -12.03 -22.65 -13.55
C TRP A 285 -13.38 -22.36 -14.21
N LEU A 286 -13.44 -22.36 -15.55
CA LEU A 286 -14.67 -22.18 -16.31
C LEU A 286 -15.74 -23.21 -15.91
N GLY A 287 -15.39 -24.51 -15.84
CA GLY A 287 -16.29 -25.57 -15.39
C GLY A 287 -16.71 -25.53 -13.90
N ARG A 288 -16.30 -24.49 -13.14
CA ARG A 288 -16.76 -24.24 -11.75
C ARG A 288 -17.48 -22.91 -11.58
N VAL A 289 -17.07 -21.90 -12.36
CA VAL A 289 -17.56 -20.52 -12.25
C VAL A 289 -18.66 -20.24 -13.28
N ASP A 290 -18.70 -21.00 -14.37
CA ASP A 290 -19.66 -20.90 -15.49
C ASP A 290 -19.76 -19.49 -16.11
N ASP A 291 -18.64 -18.76 -16.08
CA ASP A 291 -18.48 -17.44 -16.67
C ASP A 291 -17.02 -17.26 -17.14
N PRO A 292 -16.76 -16.99 -18.44
CA PRO A 292 -15.40 -16.85 -18.95
C PRO A 292 -14.58 -15.71 -18.33
N VAL A 293 -15.20 -14.55 -18.09
CA VAL A 293 -14.52 -13.36 -17.58
C VAL A 293 -14.22 -13.50 -16.09
N ALA A 294 -15.15 -14.04 -15.31
CA ALA A 294 -14.95 -14.34 -13.90
C ALA A 294 -13.92 -15.46 -13.71
N ALA A 295 -13.95 -16.51 -14.56
CA ALA A 295 -12.94 -17.56 -14.55
C ALA A 295 -11.54 -17.04 -14.89
N LYS A 296 -11.41 -16.15 -15.89
CA LYS A 296 -10.16 -15.42 -16.19
C LYS A 296 -9.72 -14.59 -14.99
N THR A 297 -10.60 -13.72 -14.49
CA THR A 297 -10.31 -12.79 -13.38
C THR A 297 -9.81 -13.50 -12.12
N LEU A 298 -10.47 -14.60 -11.72
CA LEU A 298 -10.04 -15.40 -10.56
C LEU A 298 -8.73 -16.14 -10.82
N LEU A 299 -8.49 -16.59 -12.06
CA LEU A 299 -7.23 -17.22 -12.45
C LEU A 299 -6.06 -16.23 -12.48
N ASP A 300 -6.28 -15.00 -12.93
CA ASP A 300 -5.29 -13.92 -12.97
C ASP A 300 -4.87 -13.53 -11.53
N VAL A 301 -5.84 -13.36 -10.63
CA VAL A 301 -5.54 -13.17 -9.19
C VAL A 301 -4.76 -14.36 -8.64
N ALA A 302 -5.19 -15.59 -8.91
CA ALA A 302 -4.53 -16.80 -8.41
C ALA A 302 -3.08 -16.98 -8.92
N ARG A 303 -2.78 -16.49 -10.12
CA ARG A 303 -1.45 -16.58 -10.76
C ARG A 303 -0.54 -15.39 -10.46
N SER A 304 -1.09 -14.23 -10.10
CA SER A 304 -0.31 -13.06 -9.68
C SER A 304 0.60 -13.36 -8.48
N SER A 305 1.66 -12.58 -8.27
CA SER A 305 2.55 -12.77 -7.12
C SER A 305 1.77 -12.70 -5.81
N GLY A 306 1.90 -13.70 -4.94
CA GLY A 306 1.12 -13.81 -3.70
C GLY A 306 -0.32 -14.36 -3.84
N GLY A 307 -0.86 -14.48 -5.06
CA GLY A 307 -2.14 -15.12 -5.33
C GLY A 307 -3.34 -14.52 -4.57
N PHE A 308 -4.32 -15.36 -4.21
CA PHE A 308 -5.38 -15.02 -3.26
C PHE A 308 -4.85 -14.63 -1.86
N GLY A 309 -3.59 -14.95 -1.54
CA GLY A 309 -2.93 -14.52 -0.31
C GLY A 309 -2.91 -12.99 -0.14
N LYS A 310 -2.89 -12.22 -1.23
CA LYS A 310 -3.07 -10.75 -1.22
C LYS A 310 -4.41 -10.36 -0.58
N VAL A 311 -5.51 -10.99 -1.01
CA VAL A 311 -6.87 -10.71 -0.52
C VAL A 311 -7.05 -11.15 0.93
N LEU A 312 -6.55 -12.34 1.27
CA LEU A 312 -6.54 -12.85 2.66
C LEU A 312 -5.70 -11.95 3.59
N PHE A 313 -4.56 -11.45 3.12
CA PHE A 313 -3.70 -10.53 3.88
C PHE A 313 -4.38 -9.17 4.09
N SER A 314 -5.02 -8.59 3.06
CA SER A 314 -5.82 -7.37 3.23
C SER A 314 -6.92 -7.53 4.28
N ALA A 315 -7.63 -8.67 4.28
CA ALA A 315 -8.64 -8.97 5.30
C ALA A 315 -8.04 -9.21 6.70
N ALA A 316 -6.87 -9.85 6.79
CA ALA A 316 -6.15 -10.06 8.05
C ALA A 316 -5.66 -8.73 8.68
N VAL A 317 -5.12 -7.82 7.87
CA VAL A 317 -4.73 -6.48 8.31
C VAL A 317 -5.95 -5.72 8.81
N LEU A 318 -7.06 -5.75 8.06
CA LEU A 318 -8.28 -5.06 8.45
C LEU A 318 -8.93 -5.67 9.71
N LEU A 319 -8.83 -6.99 9.90
CA LEU A 319 -9.23 -7.66 11.14
C LEU A 319 -8.40 -7.16 12.34
N GLY A 320 -7.07 -7.09 12.18
CA GLY A 320 -6.17 -6.58 13.22
C GLY A 320 -6.44 -5.12 13.58
N VAL A 321 -6.63 -4.26 12.57
CA VAL A 321 -7.03 -2.86 12.75
C VAL A 321 -8.38 -2.77 13.45
N THR A 322 -9.36 -3.60 13.08
CA THR A 322 -10.69 -3.57 13.71
C THR A 322 -10.65 -4.00 15.18
N ALA A 323 -9.85 -5.03 15.50
CA ALA A 323 -9.64 -5.45 16.88
C ALA A 323 -9.01 -4.31 17.71
N GLY A 324 -7.97 -3.65 17.19
CA GLY A 324 -7.35 -2.49 17.85
C GLY A 324 -8.29 -1.28 17.98
N LEU A 325 -9.17 -1.04 17.00
CA LEU A 325 -10.19 0.01 17.09
C LEU A 325 -11.27 -0.30 18.14
N VAL A 326 -11.66 -1.57 18.30
CA VAL A 326 -12.59 -1.99 19.36
C VAL A 326 -11.95 -1.88 20.74
N ASP A 327 -10.69 -2.29 20.89
CA ASP A 327 -9.95 -2.11 22.15
C ASP A 327 -9.82 -0.62 22.51
N LEU A 328 -9.39 0.22 21.55
CA LEU A 328 -9.28 1.67 21.75
C LEU A 328 -10.64 2.34 22.04
N ALA A 329 -11.71 1.91 21.38
CA ALA A 329 -13.06 2.43 21.65
C ALA A 329 -13.55 2.04 23.06
N ALA A 330 -13.21 0.85 23.55
CA ALA A 330 -13.50 0.45 24.92
C ALA A 330 -12.76 1.34 25.93
N ASP A 331 -11.47 1.60 25.71
CA ASP A 331 -10.65 2.46 26.57
C ASP A 331 -11.14 3.91 26.60
N ILE A 332 -11.55 4.48 25.46
CA ILE A 332 -12.04 5.86 25.36
C ILE A 332 -13.44 6.03 25.95
N THR A 333 -14.36 5.12 25.64
CA THR A 333 -15.79 5.27 26.03
C THR A 333 -16.09 4.74 27.43
N GLY A 334 -15.24 3.86 27.97
CA GLY A 334 -15.53 3.11 29.19
C GLY A 334 -16.63 2.06 29.05
N VAL A 335 -17.12 1.81 27.83
CA VAL A 335 -18.18 0.86 27.49
C VAL A 335 -17.62 -0.21 26.56
N ALA A 336 -17.90 -1.49 26.84
CA ALA A 336 -17.47 -2.60 25.99
C ALA A 336 -18.22 -2.57 24.64
N PRO A 337 -17.54 -2.38 23.49
CA PRO A 337 -18.22 -2.25 22.20
C PRO A 337 -18.85 -3.56 21.68
N SER A 338 -19.82 -3.42 20.79
CA SER A 338 -20.39 -4.54 20.04
C SER A 338 -19.39 -5.10 19.03
N VAL A 339 -18.62 -6.11 19.45
CA VAL A 339 -17.71 -6.88 18.59
C VAL A 339 -18.40 -7.32 17.30
N GLY A 340 -19.62 -7.87 17.40
CA GLY A 340 -20.37 -8.36 16.24
C GLY A 340 -20.64 -7.27 15.20
N ILE A 341 -21.13 -6.10 15.59
CA ILE A 341 -21.44 -5.01 14.65
C ILE A 341 -20.18 -4.29 14.18
N SER A 342 -19.23 -3.97 15.07
CA SER A 342 -17.98 -3.29 14.72
C SER A 342 -17.14 -4.08 13.72
N PHE A 343 -16.98 -5.39 13.95
CA PHE A 343 -16.26 -6.26 13.01
C PHE A 343 -16.98 -6.37 11.67
N GLY A 344 -18.32 -6.38 11.66
CA GLY A 344 -19.10 -6.44 10.43
C GLY A 344 -18.94 -5.17 9.59
N ALA A 345 -19.08 -4.01 10.24
CA ALA A 345 -18.98 -2.70 9.61
C ALA A 345 -17.59 -2.46 8.98
N VAL A 346 -16.52 -2.68 9.72
CA VAL A 346 -15.16 -2.40 9.24
C VAL A 346 -14.69 -3.47 8.24
N LEU A 347 -14.91 -4.77 8.49
CA LEU A 347 -14.54 -5.80 7.51
C LEU A 347 -15.35 -5.73 6.21
N GLY A 348 -16.52 -5.08 6.21
CA GLY A 348 -17.23 -4.74 4.98
C GLY A 348 -16.40 -3.91 4.00
N LEU A 349 -15.44 -3.11 4.48
CA LEU A 349 -14.53 -2.33 3.64
C LEU A 349 -13.55 -3.20 2.83
N THR A 350 -13.43 -4.51 3.12
CA THR A 350 -12.75 -5.47 2.23
C THR A 350 -13.37 -5.51 0.82
N GLY A 351 -14.59 -4.99 0.64
CA GLY A 351 -15.21 -4.79 -0.67
C GLY A 351 -14.31 -4.02 -1.65
N PHE A 352 -13.72 -2.89 -1.20
CA PHE A 352 -12.81 -2.09 -2.02
C PHE A 352 -11.53 -2.84 -2.36
N THR A 353 -10.85 -3.39 -1.35
CA THR A 353 -9.56 -4.06 -1.56
C THR A 353 -9.70 -5.32 -2.41
N THR A 354 -10.80 -6.07 -2.25
CA THR A 354 -11.06 -7.24 -3.10
C THR A 354 -11.32 -6.82 -4.53
N TYR A 355 -12.15 -5.80 -4.77
CA TYR A 355 -12.41 -5.32 -6.12
C TYR A 355 -11.13 -4.83 -6.80
N ASN A 356 -10.31 -4.06 -6.08
CA ASN A 356 -9.01 -3.60 -6.58
C ASN A 356 -8.12 -4.78 -7.02
N TRP A 357 -7.98 -5.82 -6.20
CA TRP A 357 -7.20 -7.01 -6.59
C TRP A 357 -7.78 -7.74 -7.82
N LEU A 358 -9.10 -7.69 -8.04
CA LEU A 358 -9.77 -8.29 -9.20
C LEU A 358 -9.63 -7.49 -10.50
N THR A 359 -9.19 -6.23 -10.46
CA THR A 359 -8.96 -5.38 -11.66
C THR A 359 -7.52 -4.88 -11.79
N THR A 360 -6.61 -5.29 -10.91
CA THR A 360 -5.18 -4.90 -10.97
C THR A 360 -4.44 -5.47 -12.20
N ASN A 361 -4.95 -6.51 -12.85
CA ASN A 361 -4.21 -7.25 -13.90
C ASN A 361 -4.74 -7.01 -15.32
N ASP A 362 -5.84 -6.28 -15.49
CA ASP A 362 -6.54 -6.07 -16.76
C ASP A 362 -7.39 -4.78 -16.79
N ASP A 363 -7.46 -4.18 -17.98
CA ASP A 363 -8.25 -3.01 -18.36
C ASP A 363 -9.44 -3.42 -19.25
N VAL A 364 -10.24 -2.47 -19.76
CA VAL A 364 -11.34 -2.81 -20.72
C VAL A 364 -10.77 -3.01 -22.12
N GLU A 365 -9.70 -2.29 -22.43
CA GLU A 365 -9.04 -2.19 -23.71
C GLU A 365 -8.46 -3.55 -24.15
N SER A 366 -7.91 -4.33 -23.23
CA SER A 366 -7.47 -5.72 -23.47
C SER A 366 -8.60 -6.68 -23.88
N TYR A 367 -9.86 -6.36 -23.57
CA TYR A 367 -11.02 -7.14 -23.99
C TYR A 367 -11.58 -6.71 -25.35
N LEU A 368 -11.22 -5.55 -25.90
CA LEU A 368 -11.68 -5.09 -27.22
C LEU A 368 -11.23 -5.99 -28.39
N ALA A 369 -10.17 -6.77 -28.18
CA ALA A 369 -9.72 -7.81 -29.12
C ALA A 369 -10.62 -9.06 -29.15
N HIS A 370 -11.61 -9.14 -28.27
CA HIS A 370 -12.55 -10.25 -28.14
C HIS A 370 -13.99 -9.80 -28.45
N PRO A 371 -14.88 -10.70 -28.92
CA PRO A 371 -16.27 -10.37 -29.21
C PRO A 371 -17.12 -10.32 -27.93
N ILE A 372 -16.70 -9.49 -26.96
CA ILE A 372 -17.42 -9.23 -25.71
C ILE A 372 -17.50 -7.71 -25.49
N ASP A 373 -18.57 -7.24 -24.88
CA ASP A 373 -18.75 -5.84 -24.53
C ASP A 373 -18.26 -5.54 -23.10
N ALA A 374 -18.05 -4.25 -22.81
CA ALA A 374 -17.65 -3.80 -21.48
C ALA A 374 -18.67 -4.23 -20.40
N GLU A 375 -19.96 -4.29 -20.72
CA GLU A 375 -21.01 -4.73 -19.80
C GLU A 375 -20.84 -6.21 -19.39
N THR A 376 -20.52 -7.10 -20.34
CA THR A 376 -20.13 -8.50 -20.04
C THR A 376 -18.88 -8.55 -19.16
N VAL A 377 -17.88 -7.67 -19.39
CA VAL A 377 -16.69 -7.61 -18.53
C VAL A 377 -17.08 -7.25 -17.09
N PHE A 378 -17.88 -6.21 -16.89
CA PHE A 378 -18.38 -5.83 -15.56
C PHE A 378 -19.27 -6.90 -14.91
N HIS A 379 -20.02 -7.70 -15.68
CA HIS A 379 -20.75 -8.87 -15.17
C HIS A 379 -19.83 -9.99 -14.66
N GLY A 380 -18.75 -10.29 -15.39
CA GLY A 380 -17.72 -11.20 -14.93
C GLY A 380 -17.00 -10.72 -13.66
N LYS A 381 -16.67 -9.42 -13.59
CA LYS A 381 -16.07 -8.82 -12.38
C LYS A 381 -17.00 -8.90 -11.17
N LEU A 382 -18.32 -8.66 -11.33
CA LEU A 382 -19.30 -8.87 -10.26
C LEU A 382 -19.34 -10.32 -9.78
N ARG A 383 -19.37 -11.29 -10.71
CA ARG A 383 -19.37 -12.72 -10.37
C ARG A 383 -18.10 -13.11 -9.59
N ALA A 384 -16.93 -12.68 -10.05
CA ALA A 384 -15.67 -12.90 -9.34
C ALA A 384 -15.64 -12.24 -7.96
N PHE A 385 -16.20 -11.04 -7.83
CA PHE A 385 -16.32 -10.33 -6.55
C PHE A 385 -17.22 -11.07 -5.56
N LEU A 386 -18.43 -11.46 -5.96
CA LEU A 386 -19.38 -12.14 -5.07
C LEU A 386 -18.86 -13.51 -4.58
N LEU A 387 -18.07 -14.21 -5.40
CA LEU A 387 -17.43 -15.47 -5.03
C LEU A 387 -16.27 -15.31 -4.03
N LEU A 388 -15.62 -14.14 -3.99
CA LEU A 388 -14.37 -13.94 -3.24
C LEU A 388 -14.50 -12.96 -2.08
N GLY A 389 -15.04 -11.76 -2.30
CA GLY A 389 -15.04 -10.65 -1.34
C GLY A 389 -15.87 -10.96 -0.09
N PRO A 390 -17.19 -11.16 -0.22
CA PRO A 390 -18.04 -11.53 0.91
C PRO A 390 -17.56 -12.81 1.61
N ALA A 391 -17.08 -13.81 0.86
CA ALA A 391 -16.59 -15.07 1.43
C ALA A 391 -15.33 -14.88 2.30
N VAL A 392 -14.34 -14.12 1.83
CA VAL A 392 -13.13 -13.81 2.61
C VAL A 392 -13.47 -12.92 3.80
N GLY A 393 -14.29 -11.88 3.61
CA GLY A 393 -14.73 -11.01 4.70
C GLY A 393 -15.45 -11.78 5.81
N LEU A 394 -16.40 -12.65 5.47
CA LEU A 394 -17.11 -13.51 6.42
C LEU A 394 -16.21 -14.53 7.11
N ALA A 395 -15.19 -15.07 6.43
CA ALA A 395 -14.23 -15.97 7.06
C ALA A 395 -13.39 -15.28 8.14
N PHE A 396 -12.86 -14.09 7.86
CA PHE A 396 -12.13 -13.29 8.86
C PHE A 396 -13.05 -12.74 9.96
N TYR A 397 -14.30 -12.42 9.63
CA TYR A 397 -15.33 -12.04 10.60
C TYR A 397 -15.61 -13.17 11.59
N ALA A 398 -15.80 -14.41 11.10
CA ALA A 398 -16.01 -15.58 11.96
C ALA A 398 -14.81 -15.85 12.88
N VAL A 399 -13.58 -15.62 12.41
CA VAL A 399 -12.37 -15.69 13.26
C VAL A 399 -12.40 -14.59 14.33
N GLY A 400 -12.69 -13.34 13.97
CA GLY A 400 -12.77 -12.22 14.92
C GLY A 400 -13.81 -12.43 16.01
N VAL A 401 -15.04 -12.78 15.61
CA VAL A 401 -16.15 -13.10 16.53
C VAL A 401 -15.83 -14.33 17.38
N GLY A 402 -15.22 -15.37 16.80
CA GLY A 402 -14.84 -16.58 17.54
C GLY A 402 -13.75 -16.35 18.59
N LEU A 403 -12.82 -15.42 18.35
CA LEU A 403 -11.74 -15.07 19.27
C LEU A 403 -12.17 -14.10 20.39
N ARG A 404 -13.07 -13.17 20.10
CA ARG A 404 -13.48 -12.11 21.05
C ARG A 404 -14.83 -12.37 21.74
N GLY A 405 -15.70 -13.18 21.14
CA GLY A 405 -17.06 -13.42 21.62
C GLY A 405 -18.03 -12.27 21.31
N THR A 406 -19.29 -12.59 21.03
CA THR A 406 -20.39 -11.62 20.87
C THR A 406 -21.74 -12.35 20.98
N PRO A 407 -22.84 -11.69 21.36
CA PRO A 407 -24.18 -12.31 21.31
C PRO A 407 -24.54 -12.75 19.89
N LEU A 408 -25.22 -13.91 19.75
CA LEU A 408 -25.54 -14.48 18.43
C LEU A 408 -26.33 -13.51 17.52
N ALA A 409 -27.22 -12.69 18.10
CA ALA A 409 -27.96 -11.67 17.35
C ALA A 409 -27.04 -10.60 16.75
N GLU A 410 -26.04 -10.13 17.52
CA GLU A 410 -25.02 -9.18 17.05
C GLU A 410 -24.12 -9.82 15.98
N ALA A 411 -23.80 -11.11 16.12
CA ALA A 411 -23.03 -11.86 15.12
C ALA A 411 -23.77 -11.98 13.77
N VAL A 412 -25.06 -12.30 13.80
CA VAL A 412 -25.88 -12.44 12.59
C VAL A 412 -26.10 -11.09 11.92
N VAL A 413 -26.44 -10.05 12.67
CA VAL A 413 -26.63 -8.69 12.12
C VAL A 413 -25.31 -8.13 11.60
N GLY A 414 -24.19 -8.35 12.30
CA GLY A 414 -22.86 -7.94 11.85
C GLY A 414 -22.44 -8.62 10.54
N ALA A 415 -22.73 -9.91 10.37
CA ALA A 415 -22.52 -10.61 9.10
C ALA A 415 -23.37 -10.02 7.95
N VAL A 416 -24.63 -9.65 8.21
CA VAL A 416 -25.49 -8.97 7.23
C VAL A 416 -24.96 -7.59 6.86
N VAL A 417 -24.53 -6.80 7.86
CA VAL A 417 -23.88 -5.50 7.68
C VAL A 417 -22.61 -5.63 6.85
N LEU A 418 -21.77 -6.64 7.12
CA LEU A 418 -20.54 -6.90 6.36
C LEU A 418 -20.82 -7.11 4.87
N VAL A 419 -21.74 -8.02 4.53
CA VAL A 419 -22.10 -8.30 3.13
C VAL A 419 -22.72 -7.07 2.47
N GLY A 420 -23.58 -6.35 3.20
CA GLY A 420 -24.20 -5.10 2.76
C GLY A 420 -23.19 -4.01 2.43
N VAL A 421 -22.28 -3.71 3.35
CA VAL A 421 -21.20 -2.73 3.18
C VAL A 421 -20.24 -3.17 2.07
N ALA A 422 -19.85 -4.45 2.00
CA ALA A 422 -18.98 -4.94 0.93
C ALA A 422 -19.59 -4.77 -0.46
N CYS A 423 -20.89 -5.07 -0.63
CA CYS A 423 -21.61 -4.85 -1.89
C CYS A 423 -21.84 -3.36 -2.19
N TYR A 424 -22.10 -2.54 -1.17
CA TYR A 424 -22.19 -1.08 -1.30
C TYR A 424 -20.88 -0.47 -1.80
N VAL A 425 -19.77 -0.77 -1.12
CA VAL A 425 -18.43 -0.27 -1.45
C VAL A 425 -18.02 -0.75 -2.85
N PHE A 426 -18.26 -2.01 -3.20
CA PHE A 426 -18.06 -2.52 -4.57
C PHE A 426 -18.84 -1.68 -5.61
N GLY A 427 -20.15 -1.52 -5.43
CA GLY A 427 -21.01 -0.81 -6.39
C GLY A 427 -20.66 0.67 -6.52
N LEU A 428 -20.34 1.32 -5.40
CA LEU A 428 -19.83 2.69 -5.35
C LEU A 428 -18.49 2.82 -6.09
N THR A 429 -17.57 1.87 -5.87
CA THR A 429 -16.26 1.86 -6.53
C THR A 429 -16.42 1.75 -8.04
N ILE A 430 -17.23 0.82 -8.55
CA ILE A 430 -17.46 0.70 -10.00
C ILE A 430 -18.15 1.95 -10.55
N TYR A 431 -19.15 2.49 -9.85
CA TYR A 431 -19.85 3.70 -10.30
C TYR A 431 -18.92 4.90 -10.49
N LEU A 432 -17.94 5.08 -9.60
CA LEU A 432 -16.96 6.16 -9.68
C LEU A 432 -15.76 5.86 -10.59
N ALA A 433 -15.22 4.64 -10.54
CA ALA A 433 -13.89 4.27 -11.05
C ALA A 433 -13.85 3.23 -12.18
N GLY A 434 -14.95 2.56 -12.51
CA GLY A 434 -14.95 1.51 -13.55
C GLY A 434 -14.00 0.36 -13.20
N LEU A 435 -13.06 0.03 -14.08
CA LEU A 435 -12.01 -0.97 -13.83
C LEU A 435 -10.72 -0.41 -13.20
N SER A 436 -10.55 0.92 -13.04
CA SER A 436 -9.33 1.53 -12.50
C SER A 436 -9.49 2.14 -11.08
N PRO A 437 -9.85 1.33 -10.05
CA PRO A 437 -10.03 1.81 -8.68
C PRO A 437 -8.72 2.33 -8.03
N ASN A 438 -7.55 2.01 -8.59
CA ASN A 438 -6.28 2.59 -8.16
C ASN A 438 -6.14 4.05 -8.61
N GLU A 439 -6.33 4.32 -9.90
CA GLU A 439 -6.26 5.68 -10.49
C GLU A 439 -7.26 6.62 -9.84
N PHE A 440 -8.47 6.12 -9.60
CA PHE A 440 -9.54 6.81 -8.90
C PHE A 440 -9.12 7.42 -7.54
N LEU A 441 -8.23 6.77 -6.78
CA LEU A 441 -7.76 7.31 -5.49
C LEU A 441 -6.87 8.55 -5.64
N PHE A 442 -6.35 8.81 -6.83
CA PHE A 442 -5.50 9.96 -7.12
C PHE A 442 -6.31 11.20 -7.57
N ASP A 443 -7.56 11.08 -8.04
CA ASP A 443 -8.39 12.28 -8.20
C ASP A 443 -8.91 12.73 -6.83
N THR A 444 -8.39 13.86 -6.34
CA THR A 444 -8.75 14.44 -5.03
C THR A 444 -10.25 14.66 -4.82
N GLY A 445 -10.99 15.04 -5.87
CA GLY A 445 -12.43 15.30 -5.78
C GLY A 445 -13.25 14.02 -5.72
N LEU A 446 -12.89 13.04 -6.55
CA LEU A 446 -13.45 11.70 -6.55
C LEU A 446 -13.14 10.95 -5.25
N TYR A 447 -11.89 10.99 -4.78
CA TYR A 447 -11.45 10.45 -3.49
C TYR A 447 -12.25 11.04 -2.33
N ALA A 448 -12.42 12.37 -2.28
CA ALA A 448 -13.23 13.04 -1.25
C ALA A 448 -14.71 12.63 -1.32
N ALA A 449 -15.28 12.49 -2.53
CA ALA A 449 -16.66 12.05 -2.71
C ALA A 449 -16.88 10.60 -2.25
N PHE A 450 -15.95 9.69 -2.51
CA PHE A 450 -15.98 8.31 -2.03
C PHE A 450 -15.77 8.20 -0.52
N GLY A 451 -14.82 8.97 0.03
CA GLY A 451 -14.63 9.09 1.48
C GLY A 451 -15.92 9.53 2.18
N ALA A 452 -16.58 10.58 1.68
CA ALA A 452 -17.87 11.02 2.20
C ALA A 452 -18.98 9.97 2.02
N ALA A 453 -19.05 9.30 0.86
CA ALA A 453 -20.04 8.28 0.57
C ALA A 453 -19.85 6.98 1.38
N ILE A 454 -18.64 6.67 1.86
CA ILE A 454 -18.38 5.59 2.84
C ILE A 454 -18.65 6.07 4.27
N ALA A 455 -18.24 7.28 4.62
CA ALA A 455 -18.44 7.85 5.95
C ALA A 455 -19.93 7.95 6.32
N LEU A 456 -20.78 8.35 5.35
CA LEU A 456 -22.23 8.54 5.55
C LEU A 456 -22.94 7.32 6.17
N PRO A 457 -22.81 6.07 5.65
CA PRO A 457 -23.36 4.89 6.32
C PRO A 457 -22.47 4.35 7.44
N LEU A 458 -21.13 4.44 7.32
CA LEU A 458 -20.24 3.76 8.26
C LEU A 458 -20.20 4.44 9.64
N ILE A 459 -20.21 5.78 9.70
CA ILE A 459 -20.15 6.53 10.96
C ILE A 459 -21.37 6.19 11.85
N PRO A 460 -22.64 6.27 11.40
CA PRO A 460 -23.79 5.87 12.22
C PRO A 460 -23.71 4.43 12.73
N ILE A 461 -23.28 3.48 11.89
CA ILE A 461 -23.13 2.07 12.28
C ILE A 461 -22.07 1.93 13.38
N LEU A 462 -20.91 2.56 13.24
CA LEU A 462 -19.84 2.52 14.23
C LEU A 462 -20.21 3.25 15.52
N VAL A 463 -20.94 4.37 15.46
CA VAL A 463 -21.45 5.07 16.65
C VAL A 463 -22.40 4.17 17.44
N VAL A 464 -23.33 3.46 16.79
CA VAL A 464 -24.20 2.48 17.48
C VAL A 464 -23.35 1.34 18.08
N ALA A 465 -22.40 0.81 17.32
CA ALA A 465 -21.57 -0.32 17.75
C ALA A 465 -20.62 0.02 18.92
N PHE A 466 -20.09 1.24 18.96
CA PHE A 466 -19.12 1.69 19.98
C PHE A 466 -19.79 2.34 21.20
N ALA A 467 -20.84 3.15 21.03
CA ALA A 467 -21.41 3.95 22.11
C ALA A 467 -22.73 3.42 22.68
N LEU A 468 -23.44 2.53 21.97
CA LEU A 468 -24.77 2.03 22.35
C LEU A 468 -24.80 0.52 22.59
N ALA A 469 -23.69 -0.05 23.07
CA ALA A 469 -23.60 -1.45 23.48
C ALA A 469 -24.07 -1.64 24.95
N PRO A 470 -24.79 -2.72 25.29
CA PRO A 470 -25.32 -3.77 24.41
C PRO A 470 -26.46 -3.26 23.51
N VAL A 471 -26.43 -3.65 22.24
CA VAL A 471 -27.29 -3.06 21.21
C VAL A 471 -28.74 -3.55 21.37
N SER A 472 -29.70 -2.62 21.42
CA SER A 472 -31.13 -2.97 21.56
C SER A 472 -31.65 -3.75 20.35
N VAL A 473 -32.70 -4.56 20.55
CA VAL A 473 -33.32 -5.36 19.47
C VAL A 473 -33.81 -4.49 18.31
N GLU A 474 -34.32 -3.29 18.62
CA GLU A 474 -34.76 -2.30 17.63
C GLU A 474 -33.57 -1.77 16.79
N LEU A 475 -32.46 -1.43 17.44
CA LEU A 475 -31.24 -0.99 16.77
C LEU A 475 -30.62 -2.13 15.94
N LEU A 476 -30.63 -3.37 16.44
CA LEU A 476 -30.18 -4.55 15.68
C LEU A 476 -31.04 -4.80 14.44
N ALA A 477 -32.36 -4.67 14.54
CA ALA A 477 -33.26 -4.77 13.39
C ALA A 477 -33.00 -3.65 12.37
N ALA A 478 -32.81 -2.41 12.85
CA ALA A 478 -32.49 -1.26 11.99
C ALA A 478 -31.12 -1.40 11.29
N LEU A 479 -30.09 -1.89 12.00
CA LEU A 479 -28.78 -2.18 11.43
C LEU A 479 -28.83 -3.32 10.40
N GLY A 480 -29.58 -4.39 10.68
CA GLY A 480 -29.77 -5.50 9.75
C GLY A 480 -30.48 -5.08 8.46
N LEU A 481 -31.57 -4.31 8.59
CA LEU A 481 -32.25 -3.69 7.45
C LEU A 481 -31.33 -2.72 6.70
N GLY A 482 -30.55 -1.91 7.42
CA GLY A 482 -29.56 -1.00 6.86
C GLY A 482 -28.51 -1.72 6.03
N GLY A 483 -27.99 -2.86 6.50
CA GLY A 483 -27.08 -3.73 5.72
C GLY A 483 -27.71 -4.22 4.42
N VAL A 484 -28.96 -4.70 4.46
CA VAL A 484 -29.69 -5.12 3.23
C VAL A 484 -29.90 -3.95 2.27
N VAL A 485 -30.29 -2.78 2.78
CA VAL A 485 -30.47 -1.55 1.97
C VAL A 485 -29.16 -1.10 1.34
N LEU A 486 -28.03 -1.17 2.06
CA LEU A 486 -26.69 -0.87 1.53
C LEU A 486 -26.30 -1.83 0.40
N GLY A 487 -26.53 -3.14 0.58
CA GLY A 487 -26.28 -4.12 -0.47
C GLY A 487 -27.12 -3.86 -1.72
N ALA A 488 -28.41 -3.53 -1.55
CA ALA A 488 -29.30 -3.16 -2.64
C ALA A 488 -28.86 -1.84 -3.34
N ALA A 489 -28.42 -0.84 -2.58
CA ALA A 489 -27.90 0.41 -3.10
C ALA A 489 -26.60 0.19 -3.91
N GLY A 490 -25.69 -0.66 -3.43
CA GLY A 490 -24.50 -1.08 -4.16
C GLY A 490 -24.83 -1.73 -5.51
N LEU A 491 -25.74 -2.71 -5.51
CA LEU A 491 -26.20 -3.33 -6.76
C LEU A 491 -26.93 -2.34 -7.68
N GLY A 492 -27.60 -1.32 -7.13
CA GLY A 492 -28.20 -0.22 -7.88
C GLY A 492 -27.17 0.71 -8.54
N LEU A 493 -26.10 1.07 -7.81
CA LEU A 493 -24.96 1.85 -8.32
C LEU A 493 -24.23 1.09 -9.43
N TYR A 494 -23.99 -0.20 -9.23
CA TYR A 494 -23.46 -1.11 -10.25
C TYR A 494 -24.34 -1.16 -11.52
N ARG A 495 -25.67 -1.33 -11.39
CA ARG A 495 -26.57 -1.32 -12.56
C ARG A 495 -26.53 0.01 -13.32
N ARG A 496 -26.35 1.14 -12.62
CA ARG A 496 -26.17 2.46 -13.26
C ARG A 496 -24.80 2.64 -13.89
N SER A 497 -23.77 1.93 -13.43
CA SER A 497 -22.42 2.05 -13.98
C SER A 497 -22.28 1.33 -15.33
N LEU A 498 -23.04 0.25 -15.58
CA LEU A 498 -23.00 -0.50 -16.85
C LEU A 498 -23.19 0.41 -18.09
N PRO A 499 -24.30 1.17 -18.25
CA PRO A 499 -24.47 2.03 -19.42
C PRO A 499 -23.51 3.23 -19.42
N LYS A 500 -23.08 3.72 -18.24
CA LYS A 500 -22.09 4.81 -18.12
C LYS A 500 -20.77 4.40 -18.76
N TRP A 501 -20.19 3.27 -18.32
CA TRP A 501 -18.91 2.80 -18.83
C TRP A 501 -19.05 2.17 -20.22
N GLY A 502 -20.16 1.52 -20.52
CA GLY A 502 -20.49 1.03 -21.86
C GLY A 502 -20.55 2.15 -22.90
N ALA A 503 -20.99 3.37 -22.53
CA ALA A 503 -20.87 4.54 -23.40
C ALA A 503 -19.42 5.06 -23.49
N TYR A 504 -18.74 5.21 -22.35
CA TYR A 504 -17.37 5.73 -22.27
C TYR A 504 -16.36 4.97 -23.15
N HIS A 505 -16.40 3.63 -23.19
CA HIS A 505 -15.49 2.83 -24.04
C HIS A 505 -16.01 2.62 -25.48
N ARG A 506 -17.04 3.35 -25.93
CA ARG A 506 -17.50 3.40 -27.33
C ARG A 506 -17.18 4.72 -28.04
N GLU A 507 -16.76 5.73 -27.28
CA GLU A 507 -16.30 7.05 -27.76
C GLU A 507 -14.78 7.06 -27.97
#